data_AF-A0A8J3ZV84-F1
#
_entry.id   AF-A0A8J3ZV84-F1
#
_cell.length_a   1.000
_cell.length_b   1.000
_cell.length_c   1.000
_cell.angle_alpha   90.00
_cell.angle_beta   90.00
_cell.angle_gamma   90.00
#
_symmetry.space_group_name_H-M   'P 1'
#
loop_
_entity.id
_entity.type
_entity.pdbx_description
1 polymer ?
#
loop_
_entity_poly.entity_id
_entity_poly.type
_entity_poly.pdbx_seq_one_letter_code
_entity_poly.pdbx_strand_id
1 'polypeptide(L)'
;MTQPGQPYEHYEVPPAGQEYTGQYDPQPPYPYAGPPHQPYSAQPYNQPYSAPPQPFREPGYPQPQPPAPPRFNSGLIALLASLGVLAVVAVAVVIVTVVRSGDDQPSAGPAPTASGAATTAPAQVGPVDPCLVGNWKQTTYSSPFDLSKITLDGKKMGEVKLSGSGRTWKITVDGKGTEDWSKAQYTGRTADGHNVVATFTGTNEWTLKTANNQILFTSTGSDVVITITVDGKQQLNESVKPFNNPLPYECSSNSWTAKSLTDPDANTIYQRTD
;
A
#
# COMPACT_ATOMS: atom_id res chain seq x y z
N MET A 1 4.29 57.02 13.05
CA MET A 1 3.18 56.11 13.43
C MET A 1 3.82 54.77 13.72
N THR A 2 3.88 54.42 15.01
CA THR A 2 4.73 53.35 15.55
C THR A 2 3.87 52.12 15.74
N GLN A 3 4.25 51.01 15.11
CA GLN A 3 3.54 49.74 15.14
C GLN A 3 3.76 49.06 16.51
N PRO A 4 2.72 48.58 17.22
CA PRO A 4 2.90 47.85 18.45
C PRO A 4 3.50 46.47 18.17
N GLY A 5 4.62 46.17 18.84
CA GLY A 5 5.33 44.90 18.75
C GLY A 5 4.50 43.75 19.29
N GLN A 6 4.51 42.63 18.56
CA GLN A 6 3.92 41.36 18.97
C GLN A 6 4.72 40.78 20.16
N PRO A 7 4.06 40.19 21.17
CA PRO A 7 4.74 39.51 22.26
C PRO A 7 5.43 38.24 21.73
N TYR A 8 6.68 38.07 22.16
CA TYR A 8 7.47 36.86 21.95
C TYR A 8 6.87 35.72 22.77
N GLU A 9 6.41 34.66 22.12
CA GLU A 9 6.10 33.42 22.81
C GLU A 9 7.41 32.71 23.16
N HIS A 10 7.61 32.51 24.47
CA HIS A 10 8.75 31.81 25.02
C HIS A 10 8.48 30.31 24.86
N TYR A 11 9.20 29.65 23.93
CA TYR A 11 9.18 28.19 23.83
C TYR A 11 9.98 27.60 25.00
N GLU A 12 9.27 26.97 25.93
CA GLU A 12 9.85 26.16 27.00
C GLU A 12 10.43 24.88 26.39
N VAL A 13 11.75 24.71 26.49
CA VAL A 13 12.47 23.51 26.07
C VAL A 13 12.14 22.39 27.08
N PRO A 14 11.56 21.25 26.65
CA PRO A 14 11.28 20.16 27.57
C PRO A 14 12.59 19.58 28.15
N PRO A 15 12.61 19.23 29.45
CA PRO A 15 13.82 18.74 30.10
C PRO A 15 14.27 17.40 29.50
N ALA A 16 15.59 17.30 29.30
CA ALA A 16 16.25 16.10 28.82
C ALA A 16 16.10 14.93 29.81
N GLY A 17 15.72 13.77 29.28
CA GLY A 17 16.16 12.44 29.70
C GLY A 17 15.95 12.03 31.16
N GLN A 18 14.89 11.28 31.42
CA GLN A 18 14.93 10.26 32.47
C GLN A 18 15.41 8.95 31.84
N GLU A 19 16.57 8.49 32.28
CA GLU A 19 17.13 7.18 31.95
C GLU A 19 16.23 6.09 32.54
N TYR A 20 15.51 5.38 31.68
CA TYR A 20 14.75 4.19 32.08
C TYR A 20 15.73 3.03 32.26
N THR A 21 16.19 2.82 33.50
CA THR A 21 16.93 1.62 33.91
C THR A 21 15.95 0.50 34.22
N GLY A 22 15.35 -0.05 33.16
CA GLY A 22 14.53 -1.26 33.25
C GLY A 22 15.40 -2.47 33.58
N GLN A 23 15.38 -2.88 34.84
CA GLN A 23 15.96 -4.12 35.33
C GLN A 23 15.21 -5.30 34.72
N TYR A 24 15.84 -6.00 33.77
CA TYR A 24 15.28 -7.19 33.14
C TYR A 24 15.32 -8.38 34.12
N ASP A 25 14.14 -8.85 34.52
CA ASP A 25 14.01 -10.15 35.19
C ASP A 25 14.33 -11.29 34.19
N PRO A 26 15.22 -12.23 34.54
CA PRO A 26 15.54 -13.36 33.68
C PRO A 26 14.34 -14.31 33.55
N GLN A 27 13.89 -14.51 32.31
CA GLN A 27 12.88 -15.52 31.98
C GLN A 27 13.40 -16.95 32.29
N PRO A 28 12.58 -17.83 32.89
CA PRO A 28 12.95 -19.22 33.09
C PRO A 28 13.01 -19.98 31.75
N PRO A 29 13.96 -20.93 31.59
CA PRO A 29 14.10 -21.71 30.36
C PRO A 29 12.92 -22.67 30.18
N TYR A 30 12.24 -22.56 29.04
CA TYR A 30 11.21 -23.51 28.63
C TYR A 30 11.87 -24.83 28.15
N PRO A 31 11.45 -26.00 28.66
CA PRO A 31 11.96 -27.29 28.19
C PRO A 31 11.41 -27.61 26.79
N TYR A 32 12.33 -27.72 25.83
CA TYR A 32 12.05 -28.18 24.47
C TYR A 32 11.90 -29.70 24.46
N ALA A 33 10.66 -30.18 24.34
CA ALA A 33 10.37 -31.59 24.09
C ALA A 33 10.46 -31.87 22.58
N GLY A 34 11.61 -32.42 22.15
CA GLY A 34 11.81 -32.85 20.76
C GLY A 34 10.97 -34.08 20.40
N PRO A 35 10.58 -34.25 19.12
CA PRO A 35 9.87 -35.43 18.66
C PRO A 35 10.77 -36.68 18.63
N PRO A 36 10.24 -37.88 18.94
CA PRO A 36 11.01 -39.11 18.97
C PRO A 36 11.44 -39.56 17.57
N HIS A 37 12.74 -39.82 17.43
CA HIS A 37 13.34 -40.49 16.28
C HIS A 37 12.82 -41.93 16.16
N GLN A 38 12.25 -42.28 15.01
CA GLN A 38 12.01 -43.66 14.61
C GLN A 38 13.23 -44.20 13.86
N PRO A 39 13.85 -45.32 14.29
CA PRO A 39 14.95 -45.95 13.59
C PRO A 39 14.44 -46.74 12.36
N TYR A 40 14.96 -46.41 11.19
CA TYR A 40 14.71 -47.14 9.95
C TYR A 40 15.67 -48.33 9.86
N SER A 41 15.15 -49.55 10.05
CA SER A 41 15.88 -50.79 9.78
C SER A 41 15.73 -51.19 8.31
N ALA A 42 16.87 -51.49 7.69
CA ALA A 42 16.97 -52.03 6.34
C ALA A 42 16.67 -53.53 6.32
N GLN A 43 15.95 -54.00 5.30
CA GLN A 43 16.06 -55.38 4.80
C GLN A 43 15.73 -55.46 3.30
N PRO A 44 16.54 -56.18 2.49
CA PRO A 44 16.29 -56.40 1.07
C PRO A 44 15.53 -57.71 0.85
N TYR A 45 14.50 -57.70 -0.01
CA TYR A 45 13.98 -58.93 -0.58
C TYR A 45 13.60 -58.73 -2.05
N ASN A 46 14.30 -59.47 -2.90
CA ASN A 46 13.95 -59.74 -4.29
C ASN A 46 12.55 -60.35 -4.36
N GLN A 47 11.64 -59.75 -5.13
CA GLN A 47 10.38 -60.37 -5.53
C GLN A 47 10.19 -60.20 -7.05
N PRO A 48 9.73 -61.25 -7.76
CA PRO A 48 9.66 -61.27 -9.21
C PRO A 48 8.45 -60.49 -9.75
N TYR A 49 8.69 -59.90 -10.92
CA TYR A 49 7.80 -59.07 -11.71
C TYR A 49 6.42 -59.71 -11.92
N SER A 50 5.38 -59.08 -11.37
CA SER A 50 3.97 -59.39 -11.63
C SER A 50 3.32 -58.17 -12.27
N ALA A 51 2.75 -58.34 -13.46
CA ALA A 51 2.13 -57.27 -14.24
C ALA A 51 0.98 -56.58 -13.47
N PRO A 52 0.80 -55.26 -13.61
CA PRO A 52 -0.25 -54.54 -12.92
C PRO A 52 -1.65 -54.90 -13.48
N PRO A 53 -2.65 -55.14 -12.63
CA PRO A 53 -4.03 -55.35 -13.06
C PRO A 53 -4.59 -54.05 -13.69
N GLN A 54 -5.27 -54.22 -14.82
CA GLN A 54 -5.95 -53.13 -15.53
C GLN A 54 -7.10 -52.59 -14.66
N PRO A 55 -7.23 -51.26 -14.50
CA PRO A 55 -8.33 -50.68 -13.75
C PRO A 55 -9.66 -50.87 -14.48
N PHE A 56 -10.65 -51.38 -13.74
CA PHE A 56 -12.06 -51.41 -14.13
C PHE A 56 -12.53 -49.98 -14.46
N ARG A 57 -13.09 -49.77 -15.66
CA ARG A 57 -13.72 -48.51 -16.05
C ARG A 57 -15.14 -48.46 -15.48
N GLU A 58 -15.37 -47.58 -14.52
CA GLU A 58 -16.72 -47.24 -14.04
C GLU A 58 -17.48 -46.42 -15.10
N PRO A 59 -18.81 -46.61 -15.25
CA PRO A 59 -19.67 -45.78 -16.09
C PRO A 59 -19.69 -44.34 -15.57
N GLY A 60 -19.31 -43.40 -16.43
CA GLY A 60 -19.19 -41.98 -16.09
C GLY A 60 -20.52 -41.32 -15.76
N TYR A 61 -20.67 -40.87 -14.52
CA TYR A 61 -21.65 -39.86 -14.16
C TYR A 61 -21.18 -38.48 -14.65
N PRO A 62 -22.07 -37.64 -15.20
CA PRO A 62 -21.71 -36.29 -15.60
C PRO A 62 -21.24 -35.50 -14.39
N GLN A 63 -19.99 -35.02 -14.44
CA GLN A 63 -19.48 -34.13 -13.40
C GLN A 63 -20.28 -32.81 -13.40
N PRO A 64 -20.68 -32.30 -12.23
CA PRO A 64 -21.26 -30.96 -12.13
C PRO A 64 -20.23 -29.94 -12.63
N GLN A 65 -20.61 -29.14 -13.63
CA GLN A 65 -19.81 -27.99 -14.05
C GLN A 65 -19.61 -27.06 -12.84
N PRO A 66 -18.36 -26.66 -12.51
CA PRO A 66 -18.16 -25.62 -11.52
C PRO A 66 -18.90 -24.35 -11.98
N PRO A 67 -19.60 -23.65 -11.07
CA PRO A 67 -20.32 -22.43 -11.42
C PRO A 67 -19.36 -21.43 -12.05
N ALA A 68 -19.72 -20.94 -13.24
CA ALA A 68 -18.93 -19.93 -13.93
C ALA A 68 -18.73 -18.72 -12.99
N PRO A 69 -17.49 -18.19 -12.87
CA PRO A 69 -17.24 -17.02 -12.05
C PRO A 69 -18.15 -15.89 -12.54
N PRO A 70 -18.89 -15.22 -11.64
CA PRO A 70 -19.84 -14.21 -12.05
C PRO A 70 -19.10 -13.07 -12.75
N ARG A 71 -19.42 -12.87 -14.03
CA ARG A 71 -18.95 -11.73 -14.82
C ARG A 71 -19.70 -10.49 -14.35
N PHE A 72 -19.20 -9.84 -13.30
CA PHE A 72 -19.68 -8.52 -12.90
C PHE A 72 -18.90 -7.42 -13.61
N ASN A 73 -19.65 -6.46 -14.16
CA ASN A 73 -19.17 -5.36 -14.97
C ASN A 73 -18.08 -4.56 -14.24
N SER A 74 -16.88 -4.60 -14.79
CA SER A 74 -15.63 -3.96 -14.33
C SER A 74 -15.64 -2.42 -14.49
N GLY A 75 -16.75 -1.75 -14.21
CA GLY A 75 -16.94 -0.33 -14.48
C GLY A 75 -16.74 0.60 -13.28
N LEU A 76 -16.61 0.07 -12.05
CA LEU A 76 -16.69 0.89 -10.82
C LEU A 76 -15.47 0.80 -9.90
N ILE A 77 -14.38 0.14 -10.33
CA ILE A 77 -13.04 0.25 -9.68
C ILE A 77 -12.30 1.46 -10.27
N ALA A 78 -13.01 2.58 -10.37
CA ALA A 78 -12.49 3.91 -10.66
C ALA A 78 -12.89 4.89 -9.55
N LEU A 79 -13.74 4.49 -8.60
CA LEU A 79 -14.45 5.44 -7.73
C LEU A 79 -13.69 5.86 -6.47
N LEU A 80 -12.59 5.19 -6.11
CA LEU A 80 -11.67 5.68 -5.07
C LEU A 80 -10.45 6.45 -5.63
N ALA A 81 -10.33 6.52 -6.97
CA ALA A 81 -9.40 7.42 -7.66
C ALA A 81 -10.09 8.67 -8.26
N SER A 82 -11.43 8.68 -8.35
CA SER A 82 -12.18 9.75 -9.04
C SER A 82 -12.59 10.94 -8.17
N LEU A 83 -12.47 10.86 -6.83
CA LEU A 83 -12.73 12.03 -5.96
C LEU A 83 -11.64 13.10 -6.11
N GLY A 84 -10.42 12.73 -6.48
CA GLY A 84 -9.36 13.69 -6.83
C GLY A 84 -9.55 14.32 -8.21
N VAL A 85 -10.06 13.57 -9.19
CA VAL A 85 -10.25 14.05 -10.58
C VAL A 85 -11.39 15.06 -10.67
N LEU A 86 -12.48 14.88 -9.91
CA LEU A 86 -13.60 15.82 -9.93
C LEU A 86 -13.22 17.20 -9.35
N ALA A 87 -12.33 17.24 -8.35
CA ALA A 87 -11.81 18.49 -7.80
C ALA A 87 -10.90 19.23 -8.80
N VAL A 88 -10.04 18.51 -9.54
CA VAL A 88 -9.16 19.12 -10.55
C VAL A 88 -9.95 19.65 -11.75
N VAL A 89 -10.99 18.93 -12.20
CA VAL A 89 -11.86 19.40 -13.30
C VAL A 89 -12.71 20.60 -12.86
N ALA A 90 -13.23 20.62 -11.64
CA ALA A 90 -13.97 21.76 -11.11
C ALA A 90 -13.12 23.04 -11.04
N VAL A 91 -11.86 22.93 -10.59
CA VAL A 91 -10.92 24.06 -10.56
C VAL A 91 -10.59 24.54 -11.99
N ALA A 92 -10.39 23.62 -12.94
CA ALA A 92 -10.11 24.00 -14.33
C ALA A 92 -11.30 24.71 -15.01
N VAL A 93 -12.55 24.30 -14.75
CA VAL A 93 -13.75 24.94 -15.32
C VAL A 93 -13.97 26.34 -14.74
N VAL A 94 -13.74 26.54 -13.44
CA VAL A 94 -13.86 27.86 -12.79
C VAL A 94 -12.83 28.85 -13.34
N ILE A 95 -11.60 28.39 -13.65
CA ILE A 95 -10.57 29.25 -14.25
C ILE A 95 -10.99 29.69 -15.67
N VAL A 96 -11.59 28.81 -16.47
CA VAL A 96 -12.00 29.15 -17.85
C VAL A 96 -13.21 30.09 -17.88
N THR A 97 -14.16 29.98 -16.95
CA THR A 97 -15.32 30.88 -16.90
C THR A 97 -14.97 32.29 -16.40
N VAL A 98 -14.02 32.44 -15.47
CA VAL A 98 -13.56 33.76 -15.01
C VAL A 98 -12.74 34.50 -16.07
N VAL A 99 -11.96 33.79 -16.90
CA VAL A 99 -11.17 34.41 -17.98
C VAL A 99 -12.02 34.82 -19.19
N ARG A 100 -13.23 34.27 -19.35
CA ARG A 100 -14.13 34.62 -20.48
C ARG A 100 -15.21 35.66 -20.17
N SER A 101 -15.43 36.01 -18.90
CA SER A 101 -16.51 36.92 -18.49
C SER A 101 -16.00 38.29 -18.03
N GLY A 102 -15.09 38.88 -18.79
CA GLY A 102 -14.49 40.18 -18.46
C GLY A 102 -14.55 41.16 -19.63
N ASP A 103 -15.73 41.65 -19.96
CA ASP A 103 -15.93 42.92 -20.68
C ASP A 103 -17.29 43.49 -20.27
N ASP A 104 -17.28 44.39 -19.27
CA ASP A 104 -18.15 45.57 -19.17
C ASP A 104 -17.86 46.31 -17.84
N GLN A 105 -17.39 47.55 -17.95
CA GLN A 105 -17.04 48.46 -16.85
C GLN A 105 -17.99 49.67 -16.86
N PRO A 106 -18.45 50.17 -15.69
CA PRO A 106 -17.99 51.51 -15.28
C PRO A 106 -17.72 51.74 -13.77
N SER A 107 -16.66 52.52 -13.56
CA SER A 107 -16.39 53.52 -12.49
C SER A 107 -16.14 53.13 -11.02
N ALA A 108 -14.83 53.20 -10.70
CA ALA A 108 -14.18 53.98 -9.63
C ALA A 108 -14.53 53.72 -8.14
N GLY A 109 -13.77 52.79 -7.54
CA GLY A 109 -13.41 52.77 -6.12
C GLY A 109 -11.93 52.35 -5.96
N PRO A 110 -11.26 52.62 -4.82
CA PRO A 110 -9.86 52.23 -4.64
C PRO A 110 -9.75 50.71 -4.68
N ALA A 111 -9.12 50.19 -5.73
CA ALA A 111 -9.03 48.77 -5.97
C ALA A 111 -8.15 48.09 -4.88
N PRO A 112 -8.61 47.01 -4.24
CA PRO A 112 -7.72 46.15 -3.47
C PRO A 112 -6.66 45.62 -4.43
N THR A 113 -5.39 45.74 -4.04
CA THR A 113 -4.25 45.21 -4.79
C THR A 113 -4.46 43.70 -4.96
N ALA A 114 -4.92 43.28 -6.14
CA ALA A 114 -5.08 41.89 -6.49
C ALA A 114 -3.69 41.25 -6.45
N SER A 115 -3.44 40.46 -5.41
CA SER A 115 -2.25 39.62 -5.30
C SER A 115 -2.29 38.67 -6.49
N GLY A 116 -1.44 38.92 -7.49
CA GLY A 116 -1.39 38.14 -8.71
C GLY A 116 -1.20 36.67 -8.38
N ALA A 117 -2.17 35.84 -8.78
CA ALA A 117 -2.05 34.40 -8.66
C ALA A 117 -0.80 33.97 -9.43
N ALA A 118 0.24 33.53 -8.68
CA ALA A 118 1.46 33.03 -9.27
C ALA A 118 1.11 31.85 -10.18
N THR A 119 1.24 32.04 -11.49
CA THR A 119 1.12 30.97 -12.47
C THR A 119 2.26 30.00 -12.22
N THR A 120 1.99 28.92 -11.52
CA THR A 120 2.99 27.89 -11.21
C THR A 120 3.38 27.24 -12.52
N ALA A 121 4.63 27.42 -12.93
CA ALA A 121 5.16 26.77 -14.13
C ALA A 121 4.93 25.25 -14.04
N PRO A 122 4.63 24.57 -15.16
CA PRO A 122 4.44 23.12 -15.16
C PRO A 122 5.71 22.46 -14.62
N ALA A 123 5.51 21.60 -13.64
CA ALA A 123 6.58 20.89 -12.98
C ALA A 123 7.40 20.08 -13.98
N GLN A 124 8.72 20.28 -13.96
CA GLN A 124 9.62 19.52 -14.81
C GLN A 124 9.68 18.09 -14.28
N VAL A 125 9.23 17.14 -15.10
CA VAL A 125 9.35 15.71 -14.80
C VAL A 125 10.78 15.27 -15.08
N GLY A 126 11.50 14.90 -14.02
CA GLY A 126 12.90 14.50 -14.09
C GLY A 126 13.11 12.99 -14.11
N PRO A 127 14.37 12.53 -14.14
CA PRO A 127 14.74 11.15 -13.84
C PRO A 127 14.28 10.74 -12.42
N VAL A 128 14.47 9.47 -12.06
CA VAL A 128 14.27 9.04 -10.67
C VAL A 128 15.27 9.77 -9.76
N ASP A 129 14.83 10.17 -8.58
CA ASP A 129 15.69 10.73 -7.54
C ASP A 129 16.79 9.71 -7.18
N PRO A 130 18.09 10.08 -7.28
CA PRO A 130 19.20 9.20 -6.92
C PRO A 130 19.11 8.63 -5.50
N CYS A 131 18.46 9.34 -4.57
CA CYS A 131 18.26 8.86 -3.22
C CYS A 131 17.43 7.57 -3.19
N LEU A 132 16.43 7.43 -4.06
CA LEU A 132 15.55 6.25 -4.12
C LEU A 132 16.22 5.03 -4.77
N VAL A 133 17.34 5.21 -5.49
CA VAL A 133 18.05 4.10 -6.13
C VAL A 133 18.67 3.20 -5.06
N GLY A 134 18.39 1.89 -5.13
CA GLY A 134 18.91 0.90 -4.18
C GLY A 134 17.96 -0.25 -3.90
N ASN A 135 18.34 -1.08 -2.94
CA ASN A 135 17.49 -2.12 -2.38
C ASN A 135 16.87 -1.62 -1.08
N TRP A 136 15.58 -1.90 -0.89
CA TRP A 136 14.81 -1.40 0.24
C TRP A 136 13.90 -2.47 0.81
N LYS A 137 13.71 -2.44 2.12
CA LYS A 137 12.74 -3.26 2.84
C LYS A 137 11.76 -2.37 3.57
N GLN A 138 10.47 -2.60 3.35
CA GLN A 138 9.40 -1.97 4.09
C GLN A 138 9.45 -2.46 5.54
N THR A 139 9.65 -1.53 6.46
CA THR A 139 9.63 -1.80 7.90
C THR A 139 8.30 -1.42 8.52
N THR A 140 7.60 -0.47 7.92
CA THR A 140 6.34 0.04 8.43
C THR A 140 5.36 0.24 7.29
N TYR A 141 4.14 -0.22 7.50
CA TYR A 141 2.95 0.12 6.75
C TYR A 141 1.85 0.42 7.74
N SER A 142 1.09 1.47 7.49
CA SER A 142 -0.16 1.76 8.18
C SER A 142 -1.03 2.53 7.20
N SER A 143 -2.20 2.01 6.85
CA SER A 143 -3.14 2.69 5.95
C SER A 143 -4.55 2.12 6.11
N PRO A 144 -5.59 2.94 5.89
CA PRO A 144 -6.95 2.47 5.75
C PRO A 144 -7.08 1.54 4.55
N PHE A 145 -7.88 0.50 4.71
CA PHE A 145 -8.17 -0.49 3.71
C PHE A 145 -9.67 -0.74 3.67
N ASP A 146 -10.28 -0.54 2.50
CA ASP A 146 -11.71 -0.73 2.31
C ASP A 146 -12.05 -2.22 2.14
N LEU A 147 -12.87 -2.76 3.04
CA LEU A 147 -13.40 -4.13 2.96
C LEU A 147 -14.86 -4.18 2.49
N SER A 148 -15.40 -3.13 1.89
CA SER A 148 -16.79 -3.05 1.43
C SER A 148 -17.23 -4.14 0.45
N LYS A 149 -16.27 -4.83 -0.18
CA LYS A 149 -16.51 -6.02 -1.02
C LYS A 149 -16.79 -7.29 -0.22
N ILE A 150 -16.41 -7.35 1.05
CA ILE A 150 -16.59 -8.52 1.91
C ILE A 150 -17.88 -8.35 2.70
N THR A 151 -18.71 -9.40 2.69
CA THR A 151 -19.91 -9.50 3.52
C THR A 151 -19.68 -10.60 4.55
N LEU A 152 -19.78 -10.25 5.83
CA LEU A 152 -19.70 -11.19 6.95
C LEU A 152 -21.03 -11.16 7.70
N ASP A 153 -21.62 -12.32 7.94
CA ASP A 153 -22.91 -12.46 8.65
C ASP A 153 -24.04 -11.56 8.09
N GLY A 154 -24.05 -11.38 6.77
CA GLY A 154 -25.04 -10.55 6.07
C GLY A 154 -24.78 -9.05 6.12
N LYS A 155 -23.70 -8.59 6.77
CA LYS A 155 -23.29 -7.18 6.85
C LYS A 155 -22.05 -6.92 6.01
N LYS A 156 -22.06 -5.84 5.23
CA LYS A 156 -20.84 -5.37 4.54
C LYS A 156 -19.83 -4.86 5.56
N MET A 157 -18.58 -5.28 5.38
CA MET A 157 -17.49 -4.75 6.18
C MET A 157 -17.18 -3.31 5.76
N GLY A 158 -16.73 -2.49 6.71
CA GLY A 158 -16.31 -1.11 6.44
C GLY A 158 -14.81 -1.02 6.18
N GLU A 159 -14.26 0.16 6.46
CA GLU A 159 -12.82 0.38 6.44
C GLU A 159 -12.14 -0.23 7.67
N VAL A 160 -10.91 -0.74 7.48
CA VAL A 160 -10.04 -1.17 8.56
C VAL A 160 -8.66 -0.54 8.38
N LYS A 161 -8.04 -0.08 9.47
CA LYS A 161 -6.63 0.31 9.43
C LYS A 161 -5.76 -0.93 9.46
N LEU A 162 -5.06 -1.20 8.36
CA LEU A 162 -4.10 -2.29 8.27
C LEU A 162 -2.70 -1.77 8.61
N SER A 163 -1.94 -2.57 9.35
CA SER A 163 -0.54 -2.30 9.67
C SER A 163 0.33 -3.55 9.49
N GLY A 164 1.60 -3.36 9.16
CA GLY A 164 2.53 -4.48 8.95
C GLY A 164 3.79 -4.08 8.20
N SER A 165 4.39 -5.04 7.51
CA SER A 165 5.68 -4.86 6.81
C SER A 165 5.94 -6.00 5.82
N GLY A 166 7.12 -6.00 5.20
CA GLY A 166 7.64 -7.19 4.51
C GLY A 166 7.81 -7.05 3.00
N ARG A 167 7.25 -5.99 2.40
CA ARG A 167 7.51 -5.66 0.99
C ARG A 167 8.97 -5.26 0.78
N THR A 168 9.54 -5.61 -0.36
CA THR A 168 10.90 -5.16 -0.73
C THR A 168 10.89 -4.49 -2.10
N TRP A 169 11.82 -3.57 -2.29
CA TRP A 169 12.01 -2.85 -3.54
C TRP A 169 13.45 -2.98 -4.01
N LYS A 170 13.62 -3.05 -5.32
CA LYS A 170 14.88 -2.81 -6.02
C LYS A 170 14.65 -1.73 -7.06
N ILE A 171 15.32 -0.60 -6.91
CA ILE A 171 15.21 0.55 -7.82
C ILE A 171 16.57 0.81 -8.45
N THR A 172 16.62 0.86 -9.77
CA THR A 172 17.84 1.09 -10.55
C THR A 172 17.95 2.55 -11.01
N VAL A 173 19.16 2.95 -11.42
CA VAL A 173 19.48 4.33 -11.84
C VAL A 173 18.68 4.82 -13.06
N ASP A 174 18.19 3.91 -13.90
CA ASP A 174 17.34 4.22 -15.05
C ASP A 174 15.85 4.36 -14.67
N GLY A 175 15.53 4.28 -13.38
CA GLY A 175 14.17 4.41 -12.85
C GLY A 175 13.37 3.11 -12.90
N LYS A 176 13.93 1.98 -13.32
CA LYS A 176 13.20 0.71 -13.22
C LYS A 176 13.11 0.26 -11.77
N GLY A 177 11.94 -0.21 -11.38
CA GLY A 177 11.65 -0.69 -10.05
C GLY A 177 11.05 -2.10 -10.09
N THR A 178 11.51 -2.99 -9.24
CA THR A 178 10.83 -4.25 -8.93
C THR A 178 10.40 -4.21 -7.47
N GLU A 179 9.14 -4.53 -7.23
CA GLU A 179 8.55 -4.57 -5.89
C GLU A 179 8.07 -6.00 -5.61
N ASP A 180 8.68 -6.65 -4.62
CA ASP A 180 8.37 -8.02 -4.23
C ASP A 180 7.49 -8.03 -2.98
N TRP A 181 6.36 -8.73 -3.09
CA TRP A 181 5.33 -8.85 -2.08
C TRP A 181 5.33 -10.19 -1.36
N SER A 182 6.21 -11.14 -1.71
CA SER A 182 6.23 -12.52 -1.20
C SER A 182 6.27 -12.66 0.33
N LYS A 183 6.72 -11.61 1.04
CA LYS A 183 6.79 -11.56 2.51
C LYS A 183 5.86 -10.51 3.13
N ALA A 184 5.03 -9.85 2.33
CA ALA A 184 4.19 -8.76 2.81
C ALA A 184 2.91 -9.29 3.45
N GLN A 185 2.74 -8.98 4.73
CA GLN A 185 1.53 -9.29 5.48
C GLN A 185 1.15 -8.11 6.34
N TYR A 186 -0.14 -7.80 6.34
CA TYR A 186 -0.71 -6.71 7.10
C TYR A 186 -1.91 -7.20 7.90
N THR A 187 -2.05 -6.67 9.10
CA THR A 187 -3.09 -7.04 10.05
C THR A 187 -3.87 -5.83 10.48
N GLY A 188 -5.14 -6.01 10.80
CA GLY A 188 -5.98 -4.98 11.38
C GLY A 188 -7.13 -5.59 12.15
N ARG A 189 -7.93 -4.73 12.78
CA ARG A 189 -9.13 -5.14 13.52
C ARG A 189 -10.29 -4.23 13.17
N THR A 190 -11.44 -4.82 12.84
CA THR A 190 -12.64 -4.04 12.58
C THR A 190 -13.23 -3.46 13.87
N ALA A 191 -14.10 -2.45 13.73
CA ALA A 191 -14.83 -1.89 14.87
C ALA A 191 -15.69 -2.93 15.61
N ASP A 192 -16.23 -3.91 14.87
CA ASP A 192 -17.02 -5.02 15.42
C ASP A 192 -16.15 -6.14 16.03
N GLY A 193 -14.82 -5.99 16.03
CA GLY A 193 -13.89 -6.83 16.77
C GLY A 193 -13.25 -7.99 16.01
N HIS A 194 -13.52 -8.13 14.71
CA HIS A 194 -12.95 -9.18 13.86
C HIS A 194 -11.50 -8.91 13.48
N ASN A 195 -10.68 -9.96 13.47
CA ASN A 195 -9.29 -9.88 13.06
C ASN A 195 -9.20 -10.01 11.54
N VAL A 196 -8.49 -9.08 10.91
CA VAL A 196 -8.27 -9.06 9.46
C VAL A 196 -6.80 -9.29 9.19
N VAL A 197 -6.49 -10.19 8.26
CA VAL A 197 -5.13 -10.38 7.73
C VAL A 197 -5.19 -10.27 6.21
N ALA A 198 -4.40 -9.36 5.65
CA ALA A 198 -4.16 -9.23 4.23
C ALA A 198 -2.75 -9.74 3.92
N THR A 199 -2.66 -10.81 3.14
CA THR A 199 -1.39 -11.38 2.67
C THR A 199 -1.28 -11.12 1.18
N PHE A 200 -0.13 -10.59 0.77
CA PHE A 200 0.17 -10.35 -0.63
C PHE A 200 1.23 -11.33 -1.10
N THR A 201 1.19 -11.69 -2.37
CA THR A 201 2.19 -12.55 -3.01
C THR A 201 2.40 -12.09 -4.45
N GLY A 202 3.57 -12.37 -5.03
CA GLY A 202 3.92 -11.93 -6.37
C GLY A 202 4.79 -10.66 -6.38
N THR A 203 4.86 -10.03 -7.55
CA THR A 203 5.76 -8.93 -7.88
C THR A 203 5.08 -7.87 -8.74
N ASN A 204 5.51 -6.62 -8.57
CA ASN A 204 5.21 -5.55 -9.51
C ASN A 204 6.50 -5.09 -10.19
N GLU A 205 6.37 -4.71 -11.46
CA GLU A 205 7.40 -4.01 -12.20
C GLU A 205 6.94 -2.58 -12.52
N TRP A 206 7.90 -1.66 -12.40
CA TRP A 206 7.66 -0.22 -12.45
C TRP A 206 8.69 0.50 -13.31
N THR A 207 8.25 1.59 -13.94
CA THR A 207 9.10 2.71 -14.32
C THR A 207 8.78 3.89 -13.42
N LEU A 208 9.80 4.43 -12.76
CA LEU A 208 9.72 5.52 -11.79
C LEU A 208 10.34 6.79 -12.35
N LYS A 209 9.66 7.90 -12.11
CA LYS A 209 10.18 9.26 -12.30
C LYS A 209 9.88 10.08 -11.06
N THR A 210 10.55 11.23 -10.92
CA THR A 210 10.26 12.15 -9.82
C THR A 210 9.97 13.55 -10.32
N ALA A 211 9.03 14.22 -9.65
CA ALA A 211 8.68 15.62 -9.87
C ALA A 211 8.03 16.17 -8.61
N ASN A 212 8.36 17.39 -8.18
CA ASN A 212 7.76 18.05 -7.01
C ASN A 212 7.72 17.19 -5.73
N ASN A 213 8.80 16.47 -5.41
CA ASN A 213 8.86 15.55 -4.26
C ASN A 213 7.79 14.44 -4.30
N GLN A 214 7.34 14.07 -5.49
CA GLN A 214 6.45 12.94 -5.72
C GLN A 214 7.13 11.91 -6.60
N ILE A 215 6.89 10.64 -6.30
CA ILE A 215 7.22 9.52 -7.16
C ILE A 215 6.06 9.33 -8.12
N LEU A 216 6.38 9.33 -9.42
CA LEU A 216 5.45 9.03 -10.50
C LEU A 216 5.66 7.57 -10.89
N PHE A 217 4.64 6.76 -10.69
CA PHE A 217 4.68 5.32 -10.99
C PHE A 217 4.05 5.05 -12.35
N THR A 218 4.70 4.22 -13.15
CA THR A 218 4.09 3.59 -14.32
C THR A 218 4.32 2.10 -14.23
N SER A 219 3.27 1.34 -13.94
CA SER A 219 3.39 -0.12 -13.91
C SER A 219 3.67 -0.67 -15.31
N THR A 220 4.66 -1.55 -15.40
CA THR A 220 5.02 -2.28 -16.61
C THR A 220 4.60 -3.76 -16.54
N GLY A 221 4.28 -4.26 -15.35
CA GLY A 221 3.84 -5.63 -15.11
C GLY A 221 3.40 -5.85 -13.67
N SER A 222 2.52 -6.82 -13.46
CA SER A 222 2.07 -7.24 -12.13
C SER A 222 1.48 -8.63 -12.17
N ASP A 223 1.91 -9.47 -11.24
CA ASP A 223 1.29 -10.76 -10.91
C ASP A 223 0.85 -10.82 -9.44
N VAL A 224 0.71 -9.65 -8.80
CA VAL A 224 0.38 -9.58 -7.37
C VAL A 224 -1.03 -10.09 -7.10
N VAL A 225 -1.14 -10.96 -6.10
CA VAL A 225 -2.41 -11.47 -5.57
C VAL A 225 -2.53 -11.06 -4.10
N ILE A 226 -3.71 -10.55 -3.73
CA ILE A 226 -4.08 -10.31 -2.35
C ILE A 226 -5.03 -11.41 -1.87
N THR A 227 -4.71 -12.00 -0.72
CA THR A 227 -5.62 -12.87 0.04
C THR A 227 -6.01 -12.16 1.32
N ILE A 228 -7.31 -12.00 1.56
CA ILE A 228 -7.84 -11.45 2.82
C ILE A 228 -8.50 -12.56 3.59
N THR A 229 -8.09 -12.74 4.84
CA THR A 229 -8.77 -13.59 5.81
C THR A 229 -9.39 -12.74 6.90
N VAL A 230 -10.58 -13.14 7.35
CA VAL A 230 -11.24 -12.58 8.54
C VAL A 230 -11.46 -13.71 9.53
N ASP A 231 -10.93 -13.54 10.73
CA ASP A 231 -10.89 -14.58 11.79
C ASP A 231 -10.36 -15.93 11.28
N GLY A 232 -9.31 -15.89 10.47
CA GLY A 232 -8.65 -17.05 9.90
C GLY A 232 -9.37 -17.70 8.70
N LYS A 233 -10.56 -17.21 8.31
CA LYS A 233 -11.30 -17.69 7.14
C LYS A 233 -11.04 -16.79 5.94
N GLN A 234 -10.63 -17.37 4.81
CA GLN A 234 -10.46 -16.62 3.56
C GLN A 234 -11.79 -16.03 3.10
N GLN A 235 -11.79 -14.72 2.88
CA GLN A 235 -12.94 -13.94 2.39
C GLN A 235 -12.70 -13.39 0.97
N LEU A 236 -11.44 -13.13 0.63
CA LEU A 236 -11.07 -12.57 -0.67
C LEU A 236 -9.78 -13.22 -1.18
N ASN A 237 -9.71 -13.47 -2.49
CA ASN A 237 -8.49 -13.80 -3.22
C ASN A 237 -8.60 -13.21 -4.62
N GLU A 238 -7.89 -12.11 -4.88
CA GLU A 238 -7.98 -11.36 -6.13
C GLU A 238 -6.59 -10.89 -6.61
N SER A 239 -6.43 -10.73 -7.92
CA SER A 239 -5.28 -10.01 -8.48
C SER A 239 -5.37 -8.52 -8.15
N VAL A 240 -4.25 -7.93 -7.74
CA VAL A 240 -4.14 -6.52 -7.40
C VAL A 240 -3.81 -5.72 -8.65
N LYS A 241 -4.58 -4.65 -8.89
CA LYS A 241 -4.23 -3.68 -9.93
C LYS A 241 -3.14 -2.74 -9.40
N PRO A 242 -2.05 -2.52 -10.16
CA PRO A 242 -1.01 -1.59 -9.78
C PRO A 242 -1.55 -0.16 -9.57
N PHE A 243 -1.08 0.48 -8.51
CA PHE A 243 -1.38 1.86 -8.20
C PHE A 243 -0.47 2.81 -8.99
N ASN A 244 -1.04 3.70 -9.80
CA ASN A 244 -0.28 4.63 -10.64
C ASN A 244 -0.38 6.10 -10.21
N ASN A 245 -1.01 6.41 -9.06
CA ASN A 245 -1.10 7.81 -8.65
C ASN A 245 0.26 8.28 -8.09
N PRO A 246 0.60 9.56 -8.27
CA PRO A 246 1.78 10.14 -7.65
C PRO A 246 1.76 9.96 -6.12
N LEU A 247 2.91 9.62 -5.54
CA LEU A 247 3.06 9.55 -4.08
C LEU A 247 4.10 10.57 -3.61
N PRO A 248 3.73 11.51 -2.73
CA PRO A 248 4.71 12.31 -2.01
C PRO A 248 5.67 11.40 -1.25
N TYR A 249 6.94 11.78 -1.24
CA TYR A 249 7.96 11.03 -0.52
C TYR A 249 8.99 11.94 0.13
N GLU A 250 9.64 11.37 1.15
CA GLU A 250 10.86 11.91 1.74
C GLU A 250 11.92 10.80 1.69
N CYS A 251 13.15 11.15 1.33
CA CYS A 251 14.22 10.18 1.18
C CYS A 251 15.51 10.67 1.85
N SER A 252 16.20 9.75 2.52
CA SER A 252 17.51 9.89 3.11
C SER A 252 18.44 8.77 2.62
N SER A 253 19.71 8.81 3.01
CA SER A 253 20.69 7.78 2.64
C SER A 253 20.29 6.36 3.08
N ASN A 254 19.55 6.22 4.19
CA ASN A 254 19.21 4.91 4.77
C ASN A 254 17.70 4.61 4.79
N SER A 255 16.84 5.58 4.51
CA SER A 255 15.40 5.38 4.59
C SER A 255 14.64 6.20 3.55
N TRP A 256 13.45 5.76 3.17
CA TRP A 256 12.49 6.63 2.52
C TRP A 256 11.08 6.35 3.02
N THR A 257 10.26 7.39 2.98
CA THR A 257 8.87 7.36 3.44
C THR A 257 7.95 7.73 2.28
N ALA A 258 6.97 6.89 1.98
CA ALA A 258 5.85 7.23 1.13
C ALA A 258 4.72 7.80 2.00
N LYS A 259 4.17 8.94 1.60
CA LYS A 259 3.03 9.58 2.29
C LYS A 259 1.78 9.45 1.43
N SER A 260 0.64 9.23 2.09
CA SER A 260 -0.64 9.28 1.39
C SER A 260 -1.06 10.72 1.14
N LEU A 261 -1.67 10.97 -0.02
CA LEU A 261 -2.24 12.27 -0.37
C LEU A 261 -3.58 12.53 0.32
N THR A 262 -4.29 11.47 0.69
CA THR A 262 -5.67 11.55 1.20
C THR A 262 -5.78 11.21 2.68
N ASP A 263 -4.73 10.63 3.26
CA ASP A 263 -4.70 10.25 4.67
C ASP A 263 -3.35 10.64 5.30
N PRO A 264 -3.30 11.70 6.12
CA PRO A 264 -2.06 12.12 6.77
C PRO A 264 -1.52 11.09 7.77
N ASP A 265 -2.37 10.19 8.28
CA ASP A 265 -1.98 9.15 9.24
C ASP A 265 -1.52 7.86 8.55
N ALA A 266 -1.64 7.79 7.23
CA ALA A 266 -1.12 6.69 6.45
C ALA A 266 0.36 6.92 6.15
N ASN A 267 1.18 5.96 6.57
CA ASN A 267 2.62 6.00 6.36
C ASN A 267 3.13 4.66 5.84
N THR A 268 4.15 4.75 4.99
CA THR A 268 4.94 3.59 4.61
C THR A 268 6.41 3.97 4.71
N ILE A 269 7.18 3.22 5.50
CA ILE A 269 8.60 3.48 5.72
C ILE A 269 9.39 2.29 5.19
N TYR A 270 10.46 2.61 4.48
CA TYR A 270 11.42 1.67 3.97
C TYR A 270 12.80 1.97 4.52
N GLN A 271 13.55 0.92 4.81
CA GLN A 271 14.96 0.98 5.19
C GLN A 271 15.80 0.36 4.08
N ARG A 272 16.96 0.95 3.83
CA ARG A 272 17.90 0.44 2.84
C ARG A 272 18.42 -0.92 3.29
N THR A 273 18.63 -1.83 2.34
CA THR A 273 19.27 -3.12 2.59
C THR A 273 20.54 -3.22 1.75
N ASP A 274 21.59 -3.77 2.35
CA ASP A 274 22.86 -4.03 1.68
C ASP A 274 22.74 -5.11 0.60
#